data_AF-A0A6N7GQG8-F1
#
_entry.id   AF-A0A6N7GQG8-F1
#
_cell.length_a   1.000
_cell.length_b   1.000
_cell.length_c   1.000
_cell.angle_alpha   90.00
_cell.angle_beta   90.00
_cell.angle_gamma   90.00
#
_symmetry.space_group_name_H-M   'P 1'
#
loop_
_entity.id
_entity.type
_entity.pdbx_description
1 polymer ?
#
loop_
_entity_poly.entity_id
_entity_poly.type
_entity_poly.pdbx_seq_one_letter_code
_entity_poly.pdbx_strand_id
1 'polypeptide(L)'
;MTTTLNIVISTVELSRVLSAKDLQAKPHTLRTVGEAARFMHANFSWRRKEDVAWRHAAMCLQEAAISGDEEHAMTATIALEVLLNEDGLLIE
;
A
#
# COMPACT_ATOMS: atom_id res chain seq x y z
N MET A 1 5.26 19.12 4.13
CA MET A 1 5.59 17.85 4.82
C MET A 1 4.37 17.18 5.47
N THR A 2 3.15 17.45 5.00
CA THR A 2 1.91 16.95 5.61
C THR A 2 1.33 15.72 4.91
N THR A 3 1.65 15.53 3.62
CA THR A 3 0.98 14.52 2.80
C THR A 3 1.32 13.09 3.20
N THR A 4 2.58 12.78 3.50
CA THR A 4 3.00 11.43 3.92
C THR A 4 2.36 11.01 5.24
N LEU A 5 2.16 11.96 6.16
CA LEU A 5 1.54 11.69 7.45
C LEU A 5 0.05 11.35 7.28
N ASN A 6 -0.64 12.08 6.40
CA ASN A 6 -2.06 11.84 6.08
C ASN A 6 -2.31 10.43 5.54
N ILE A 7 -1.41 9.91 4.69
CA ILE A 7 -1.54 8.55 4.16
C ILE A 7 -1.39 7.55 5.30
N VAL A 8 -0.34 7.69 6.13
CA VAL A 8 -0.02 6.75 7.20
C VAL A 8 -1.11 6.65 8.26
N ILE A 9 -1.87 7.72 8.51
CA ILE A 9 -3.01 7.69 9.46
C ILE A 9 -4.37 7.43 8.77
N SER A 10 -4.39 7.31 7.44
CA SER A 10 -5.64 7.17 6.68
C SER A 10 -6.41 5.92 7.09
N THR A 11 -7.70 6.11 7.35
CA THR A 11 -8.66 5.05 7.66
C THR A 11 -9.56 4.70 6.47
N VAL A 12 -9.27 5.25 5.28
CA VAL A 12 -9.98 4.87 4.05
C VAL A 12 -9.79 3.38 3.82
N GLU A 13 -10.90 2.65 3.67
CA GLU A 13 -10.87 1.21 3.43
C GLU A 13 -10.32 0.92 2.03
N LEU A 14 -9.57 -0.17 1.91
CA LEU A 14 -9.24 -0.75 0.62
C LEU A 14 -10.50 -1.40 0.02
N SER A 15 -10.58 -1.53 -1.30
CA SER A 15 -11.75 -2.15 -1.95
C SER A 15 -11.89 -3.64 -1.62
N ARG A 16 -10.79 -4.28 -1.17
CA ARG A 16 -10.79 -5.60 -0.57
C ARG A 16 -9.64 -5.72 0.43
N VAL A 17 -9.79 -6.65 1.37
CA VAL A 17 -8.73 -6.99 2.33
C VAL A 17 -7.61 -7.73 1.60
N LEU A 18 -6.36 -7.34 1.85
CA LEU A 18 -5.19 -8.01 1.32
C LEU A 18 -4.40 -8.68 2.45
N SER A 19 -3.93 -9.89 2.21
CA SER A 19 -3.01 -10.59 3.13
C SER A 19 -1.62 -10.62 2.54
N ALA A 20 -0.64 -10.11 3.29
CA ALA A 20 0.75 -10.01 2.84
C ALA A 20 1.71 -10.54 3.91
N LYS A 21 2.88 -11.03 3.50
CA LYS A 21 4.00 -11.32 4.41
C LYS A 21 5.05 -10.23 4.26
N ASP A 22 5.62 -9.82 5.38
CA ASP A 22 6.78 -8.92 5.38
C ASP A 22 8.07 -9.66 4.98
N LEU A 23 9.18 -8.92 4.90
CA LEU A 23 10.50 -9.47 4.58
C LEU A 23 11.02 -10.50 5.60
N GLN A 24 10.41 -10.61 6.78
CA GLN A 24 10.70 -11.62 7.80
C GLN A 24 9.71 -12.80 7.75
N ALA A 25 8.91 -12.90 6.69
CA ALA A 25 7.86 -13.88 6.51
C ALA A 25 6.73 -13.82 7.56
N LYS A 26 6.58 -12.71 8.29
CA LYS A 26 5.47 -12.52 9.22
C LYS A 26 4.23 -12.05 8.46
N PRO A 27 3.05 -12.66 8.69
CA PRO A 27 1.82 -12.26 8.02
C PRO A 27 1.24 -10.96 8.57
N HIS A 28 0.63 -10.17 7.69
CA HIS A 28 -0.08 -8.93 7.96
C HIS A 28 -1.36 -8.89 7.13
N THR A 29 -2.42 -8.35 7.72
CA THR A 29 -3.69 -8.10 7.04
C THR A 29 -3.83 -6.61 6.82
N LEU A 30 -4.02 -6.18 5.58
CA LEU A 30 -4.15 -4.79 5.16
C LEU A 30 -5.62 -4.54 4.79
N ARG A 31 -6.27 -3.68 5.57
CA ARG A 31 -7.69 -3.32 5.39
C ARG A 31 -7.86 -1.88 4.97
N THR A 32 -6.93 -1.02 5.37
CA THR A 32 -6.98 0.42 5.06
C THR A 32 -5.78 0.89 4.28
N VAL A 33 -5.95 2.02 3.60
CA VAL A 33 -4.87 2.75 2.91
C VAL A 33 -3.72 3.07 3.86
N GLY A 34 -4.00 3.43 5.13
CA GLY A 34 -2.95 3.70 6.12
C GLY A 34 -2.20 2.45 6.58
N GLU A 35 -2.88 1.31 6.72
CA GLU A 35 -2.21 0.02 6.99
C GLU A 35 -1.30 -0.39 5.83
N ALA A 36 -1.80 -0.28 4.60
CA ALA A 36 -1.03 -0.52 3.39
C ALA A 36 0.20 0.39 3.30
N ALA A 37 0.05 1.70 3.53
CA ALA A 37 1.15 2.64 3.47
C ALA A 37 2.21 2.37 4.56
N ARG A 38 1.79 2.03 5.79
CA ARG A 38 2.70 1.60 6.86
C ARG A 38 3.44 0.32 6.48
N PHE A 39 2.74 -0.66 5.92
CA PHE A 39 3.35 -1.91 5.47
C PHE A 39 4.39 -1.65 4.37
N MET A 40 4.04 -0.84 3.37
CA MET A 40 4.96 -0.46 2.31
C MET A 40 6.20 0.26 2.86
N HIS A 41 6.00 1.22 3.76
CA HIS A 41 7.10 1.96 4.39
C HIS A 41 8.01 1.04 5.23
N ALA A 42 7.44 0.11 5.99
CA ALA A 42 8.20 -0.83 6.82
C ALA A 42 9.01 -1.84 5.98
N ASN A 43 8.51 -2.18 4.78
CA ASN A 43 9.17 -3.09 3.83
C ASN A 43 9.96 -2.36 2.74
N PHE A 44 10.14 -1.05 2.89
CA PHE A 44 10.90 -0.23 1.95
C PHE A 44 12.40 -0.43 2.17
N SER A 45 13.11 -0.84 1.12
CA SER A 45 14.57 -0.86 1.12
C SER A 45 15.11 0.26 0.22
N TRP A 46 16.31 0.76 0.50
CA TRP A 46 16.99 1.76 -0.32
C TRP A 46 17.10 1.37 -1.80
N ARG A 47 17.11 0.07 -2.12
CA ARG A 47 17.06 -0.47 -3.49
C ARG A 47 15.73 -0.25 -4.22
N ARG A 48 14.62 -0.14 -3.48
CA ARG A 48 13.26 0.06 -4.02
C ARG A 48 12.90 1.54 -4.18
N LYS A 49 13.81 2.46 -3.83
CA LYS A 49 13.59 3.90 -3.94
C LYS A 49 13.38 4.39 -5.37
N GLU A 50 14.01 3.72 -6.33
CA GLU A 50 13.87 4.03 -7.76
C GLU A 50 12.92 3.08 -8.48
N ASP A 51 12.30 2.16 -7.75
CA ASP A 51 11.39 1.18 -8.33
C ASP A 51 10.07 1.86 -8.70
N VAL A 52 9.75 1.80 -9.99
CA VAL A 52 8.59 2.47 -10.59
C VAL A 52 7.29 1.88 -10.04
N ALA A 53 7.23 0.57 -9.78
CA ALA A 53 6.02 -0.09 -9.28
C ALA A 53 5.74 0.33 -7.83
N TRP A 54 6.77 0.36 -6.98
CA TRP A 54 6.67 0.85 -5.60
C TRP A 54 6.22 2.31 -5.53
N ARG A 55 6.79 3.17 -6.38
CA ARG A 55 6.39 4.58 -6.45
C ARG A 55 4.95 4.73 -6.94
N HIS A 56 4.56 3.96 -7.95
CA HIS A 56 3.20 4.00 -8.49
C HIS A 56 2.17 3.57 -7.44
N ALA A 57 2.38 2.46 -6.74
CA ALA A 57 1.48 2.02 -5.68
C ALA A 57 1.39 3.05 -4.53
N ALA A 58 2.52 3.67 -4.16
CA ALA A 58 2.52 4.74 -3.15
C ALA A 58 1.72 5.96 -3.60
N MET A 59 1.79 6.34 -4.88
CA MET A 59 0.97 7.42 -5.43
C MET A 59 -0.52 7.06 -5.43
N CYS A 60 -0.89 5.84 -5.82
CA CYS A 60 -2.29 5.44 -5.78
C CYS A 60 -2.86 5.45 -4.36
N LEU A 61 -2.11 4.97 -3.36
CA LEU A 61 -2.48 5.06 -1.95
C LEU A 61 -2.62 6.52 -1.48
N GLN A 62 -1.75 7.41 -1.97
CA GLN A 62 -1.83 8.82 -1.66
C GLN A 62 -3.11 9.46 -2.21
N GLU A 63 -3.43 9.23 -3.48
CA GLU A 63 -4.66 9.74 -4.09
C GLU A 63 -5.90 9.17 -3.40
N ALA A 64 -5.91 7.87 -3.06
CA ALA A 64 -6.99 7.26 -2.29
C ALA A 64 -7.16 7.89 -0.90
N ALA A 65 -6.05 8.21 -0.20
CA ALA A 65 -6.11 8.89 1.09
C ALA A 65 -6.60 10.35 0.99
N ILE A 66 -6.37 11.03 -0.14
CA ILE A 66 -6.77 12.42 -0.36
C ILE A 66 -8.22 12.52 -0.81
N SER A 67 -8.60 11.75 -1.82
CA SER A 67 -9.94 11.79 -2.42
C SER A 67 -10.98 11.12 -1.53
N GLY A 68 -10.61 10.04 -0.85
CA GLY A 68 -11.50 9.30 0.04
C GLY A 68 -12.68 8.61 -0.67
N ASP A 69 -12.61 8.47 -2.00
CA ASP A 69 -13.64 7.83 -2.81
C ASP A 69 -13.30 6.36 -3.15
N GLU A 70 -14.33 5.64 -3.59
CA GLU A 70 -14.27 4.21 -3.87
C GLU A 70 -13.39 3.87 -5.10
N GLU A 71 -13.36 4.74 -6.11
CA GLU A 71 -12.62 4.50 -7.35
C GLU A 71 -11.10 4.58 -7.13
N HIS A 72 -10.64 5.57 -6.38
CA HIS A 72 -9.24 5.69 -5.98
C HIS A 72 -8.86 4.58 -5.00
N ALA A 73 -9.75 4.23 -4.06
CA ALA A 73 -9.51 3.09 -3.17
C ALA A 73 -9.37 1.77 -3.96
N MET A 74 -10.21 1.53 -4.96
CA MET A 74 -10.11 0.37 -5.85
C MET A 74 -8.79 0.37 -6.63
N THR A 75 -8.43 1.49 -7.24
CA THR A 75 -7.20 1.63 -8.03
C THR A 75 -5.97 1.39 -7.15
N ALA A 76 -5.95 1.96 -5.94
CA ALA A 76 -4.86 1.75 -4.98
C ALA A 76 -4.76 0.30 -4.52
N THR A 77 -5.90 -0.35 -4.30
CA THR A 77 -5.95 -1.76 -3.89
C THR A 77 -5.36 -2.67 -4.97
N ILE A 78 -5.74 -2.45 -6.24
CA ILE A 78 -5.20 -3.22 -7.38
C ILE A 78 -3.70 -2.98 -7.56
N ALA A 79 -3.27 -1.71 -7.51
CA ALA A 79 -1.85 -1.37 -7.64
C ALA A 79 -1.00 -2.03 -6.54
N LEU A 80 -1.52 -2.06 -5.32
CA LEU A 80 -0.87 -2.71 -4.18
C LEU A 80 -0.85 -4.23 -4.34
N GLU A 81 -1.95 -4.85 -4.75
CA GLU A 81 -2.04 -6.30 -4.98
C GLU A 81 -1.02 -6.77 -6.03
N VAL A 82 -0.95 -6.07 -7.18
CA VAL A 82 0.03 -6.36 -8.25
C VAL A 82 1.45 -6.25 -7.70
N LEU A 83 1.77 -5.16 -7.00
CA LEU A 83 3.09 -4.95 -6.42
C LEU A 83 3.49 -6.06 -5.45
N LEU A 84 2.59 -6.40 -4.52
CA LEU A 84 2.85 -7.43 -3.52
C LEU A 84 3.01 -8.81 -4.16
N ASN A 85 2.26 -9.10 -5.23
CA ASN A 85 2.40 -10.34 -5.97
C ASN A 85 3.73 -10.42 -6.72
N GLU A 86 4.14 -9.34 -7.41
CA GLU A 86 5.43 -9.26 -8.12
C GLU A 86 6.62 -9.46 -7.19
N ASP A 87 6.56 -8.90 -5.98
CA ASP A 87 7.61 -9.04 -4.96
C ASP A 87 7.51 -10.35 -4.15
N GLY A 88 6.53 -11.21 -4.45
CA GLY A 88 6.31 -12.48 -3.75
C GLY A 88 5.91 -12.31 -2.28
N LEU A 89 5.33 -11.16 -1.94
CA LEU A 89 4.86 -10.77 -0.61
C LEU A 89 3.36 -11.01 -0.42
N LEU A 90 2.58 -11.12 -1.50
CA LEU A 90 1.16 -11.44 -1.43
C LEU A 90 0.95 -12.88 -0.93
N ILE A 91 -0.03 -13.06 -0.06
CA ILE A 91 -0.48 -14.37 0.44
C ILE A 91 -1.83 -14.71 -0.20
N GLU A 92 -2.83 -13.84 -0.04
CA GLU A 92 -4.22 -13.96 -0.50
C GLU A 92 -4.84 -12.59 -0.77
#